data_AF-A0A5P1EKC9-F1
#
_entry.id   AF-A0A5P1EKC9-F1
#
_cell.length_a   1.000
_cell.length_b   1.000
_cell.length_c   1.000
_cell.angle_alpha   90.00
_cell.angle_beta   90.00
_cell.angle_gamma   90.00
#
_symmetry.space_group_name_H-M   'P 1'
#
loop_
_entity.id
_entity.type
_entity.pdbx_description
1 polymer ?
#
loop_
_entity_poly.entity_id
_entity_poly.type
_entity_poly.pdbx_seq_one_letter_code
_entity_poly.pdbx_strand_id
1 'polypeptide(L)'
;MLANPSISIHGLAPPPLFSSLSESLKPRNLLFSSRKHHLLSSFPSLNRRRRRRQNVRVSNEVSAEISDDVGSIPVPQRFSVEIPVGDRHILVETGHIGRQASASVTVTDGETIVYSSVCLADTPSEPSDFFPLTVNYQERLSAAGRTSGGFFKREGRAKDHEVLICRLIDRPLRPTMPKGFYHETQILSWVFSYDGIHSPDCLAVSPIQM
;
A
#
# COMPACT_ATOMS: atom_id res chain seq x y z
N MET A 1 30.34 -42.68 -13.32
CA MET A 1 30.79 -42.62 -14.73
C MET A 1 30.50 -43.96 -15.37
N LEU A 2 29.93 -43.89 -16.57
CA LEU A 2 29.76 -44.93 -17.59
C LEU A 2 28.49 -45.78 -17.56
N ALA A 3 27.91 -45.81 -18.76
CA ALA A 3 26.54 -46.13 -19.12
C ALA A 3 26.36 -47.58 -19.53
N ASN A 4 25.14 -48.08 -19.34
CA ASN A 4 24.62 -49.33 -19.88
C ASN A 4 23.89 -49.06 -21.21
N PRO A 5 24.03 -49.92 -22.24
CA PRO A 5 23.18 -49.87 -23.42
C PRO A 5 22.13 -51.00 -23.46
N SER A 6 20.95 -50.63 -23.97
CA SER A 6 19.97 -51.39 -24.76
C SER A 6 19.35 -52.69 -24.22
N ILE A 7 18.00 -52.71 -24.16
CA ILE A 7 17.12 -53.75 -24.75
C ILE A 7 15.67 -53.22 -24.84
N SER A 8 14.99 -53.65 -25.89
CA SER A 8 13.73 -53.21 -26.49
C SER A 8 12.46 -53.93 -26.01
N ILE A 9 11.38 -53.14 -25.84
CA ILE A 9 9.94 -53.36 -26.15
C ILE A 9 9.16 -54.46 -25.38
N HIS A 10 8.07 -54.08 -24.68
CA HIS A 10 6.67 -54.48 -24.99
C HIS A 10 5.64 -53.97 -23.94
N GLY A 11 4.65 -53.22 -24.44
CA GLY A 11 3.23 -53.28 -24.05
C GLY A 11 2.77 -52.78 -22.67
N LEU A 12 1.99 -51.68 -22.64
CA LEU A 12 0.66 -51.65 -22.00
C LEU A 12 -0.15 -50.41 -22.44
N ALA A 13 -1.47 -50.57 -22.47
CA ALA A 13 -2.51 -49.77 -23.15
C ALA A 13 -2.80 -48.35 -22.58
N PRO A 14 -3.47 -47.46 -23.35
CA PRO A 14 -3.93 -46.16 -22.87
C PRO A 14 -5.39 -46.20 -22.37
N PRO A 15 -5.75 -45.54 -21.26
CA PRO A 15 -7.14 -45.26 -20.89
C PRO A 15 -7.57 -43.83 -21.27
N PRO A 16 -8.89 -43.52 -21.24
CA PRO A 16 -9.57 -42.89 -22.37
C PRO A 16 -9.92 -41.39 -22.20
N LEU A 17 -10.28 -40.79 -23.33
CA LEU A 17 -10.99 -39.51 -23.47
C LEU A 17 -12.31 -39.52 -22.69
N PHE A 18 -12.55 -38.48 -21.90
CA PHE A 18 -13.88 -38.13 -21.40
C PHE A 18 -14.17 -36.65 -21.61
N SER A 19 -15.15 -36.44 -22.49
CA SER A 19 -15.89 -35.22 -22.77
C SER A 19 -16.81 -34.82 -21.61
N SER A 20 -17.24 -33.56 -21.66
CA SER A 20 -18.33 -32.92 -20.89
C SER A 20 -17.92 -32.29 -19.56
N LEU A 21 -17.95 -30.94 -19.54
CA LEU A 21 -18.56 -30.11 -18.51
C LEU A 21 -18.61 -28.67 -19.05
N SER A 22 -19.48 -28.47 -20.04
CA SER A 22 -20.08 -27.16 -20.32
C SER A 22 -21.30 -27.02 -19.42
N GLU A 23 -21.19 -26.31 -18.30
CA GLU A 23 -22.38 -25.95 -17.53
C GLU A 23 -22.28 -24.55 -16.91
N SER A 24 -22.93 -23.61 -17.60
CA SER A 24 -23.80 -22.57 -17.04
C SER A 24 -23.19 -21.54 -16.08
N LEU A 25 -22.47 -20.57 -16.64
CA LEU A 25 -22.42 -19.21 -16.08
C LEU A 25 -23.72 -18.47 -16.44
N LYS A 26 -24.65 -18.35 -15.47
CA LYS A 26 -25.78 -17.41 -15.55
C LYS A 26 -25.35 -16.05 -15.01
N PRO A 27 -25.51 -14.95 -15.77
CA PRO A 27 -25.30 -13.60 -15.24
C PRO A 27 -26.47 -13.23 -14.33
N ARG A 28 -26.17 -12.84 -13.08
CA ARG A 28 -27.15 -12.21 -12.19
C ARG A 28 -27.33 -10.75 -12.61
N ASN A 29 -28.56 -10.43 -13.01
CA ASN A 29 -29.04 -9.08 -13.29
C ASN A 29 -28.77 -8.14 -12.11
N LEU A 30 -27.89 -7.15 -12.31
CA LEU A 30 -27.78 -5.98 -11.45
C LEU A 30 -28.82 -4.96 -11.91
N LEU A 31 -29.94 -4.91 -11.17
CA LEU A 31 -30.94 -3.87 -11.29
C LEU A 31 -30.34 -2.54 -10.81
N PHE A 32 -30.11 -1.66 -11.77
CA PHE A 32 -29.94 -0.22 -11.57
C PHE A 32 -31.13 0.34 -10.78
N SER A 33 -30.89 0.85 -9.58
CA SER A 33 -31.82 1.74 -8.89
C SER A 33 -31.23 3.14 -8.84
N SER A 34 -31.65 3.95 -9.80
CA SER A 34 -31.51 5.41 -9.83
C SER A 34 -32.05 6.03 -8.53
N ARG A 35 -31.24 6.80 -7.80
CA ARG A 35 -31.76 7.82 -6.88
C ARG A 35 -31.00 9.14 -7.02
N LYS A 36 -31.84 10.16 -7.21
CA LYS A 36 -31.61 11.54 -7.59
C LYS A 36 -30.86 12.36 -6.54
N HIS A 37 -30.13 13.34 -7.03
CA HIS A 37 -29.59 14.49 -6.31
C HIS A 37 -30.71 15.35 -5.70
N HIS A 38 -30.49 15.82 -4.47
CA HIS A 38 -31.13 17.04 -3.95
C HIS A 38 -30.13 17.88 -3.14
N LEU A 39 -30.16 19.18 -3.42
CA LEU A 39 -29.37 20.28 -2.86
C LEU A 39 -29.89 20.74 -1.47
N LEU A 40 -29.11 21.65 -0.86
CA LEU A 40 -29.36 22.53 0.32
C LEU A 40 -28.85 21.95 1.65
N SER A 41 -28.27 22.70 2.61
CA SER A 41 -28.05 24.14 2.82
C SER A 41 -27.22 24.37 4.10
N SER A 42 -26.64 25.57 4.22
CA SER A 42 -26.39 26.34 5.46
C SER A 42 -25.34 25.89 6.47
N PHE A 43 -24.28 26.70 6.55
CA PHE A 43 -23.39 26.87 7.70
C PHE A 43 -24.09 27.58 8.86
N PRO A 44 -23.79 27.22 10.12
CA PRO A 44 -23.83 28.15 11.23
C PRO A 44 -22.41 28.44 11.78
N SER A 45 -22.14 29.72 11.96
CA SER A 45 -20.99 30.24 12.71
C SER A 45 -21.23 30.10 14.22
N LEU A 46 -20.20 29.74 15.00
CA LEU A 46 -20.26 29.91 16.45
C LEU A 46 -18.88 30.12 17.10
N ASN A 47 -18.64 31.40 17.39
CA ASN A 47 -18.05 31.98 18.60
C ASN A 47 -16.98 31.22 19.41
N ARG A 48 -15.75 31.73 19.24
CA ARG A 48 -14.77 32.16 20.27
C ARG A 48 -15.19 31.94 21.73
N ARG A 49 -14.56 30.96 22.40
CA ARG A 49 -14.34 30.96 23.86
C ARG A 49 -12.87 30.71 24.19
N ARG A 50 -12.22 31.76 24.68
CA ARG A 50 -10.98 31.69 25.48
C ARG A 50 -11.26 30.89 26.76
N ARG A 51 -10.39 29.95 27.13
CA ARG A 51 -9.49 30.05 28.30
C ARG A 51 -8.88 28.70 28.69
N ARG A 52 -7.62 28.84 29.13
CA ARG A 52 -6.92 28.11 30.19
C ARG A 52 -6.10 26.86 29.81
N ARG A 53 -4.79 27.11 29.74
CA ARG A 53 -3.71 26.14 29.95
C ARG A 53 -3.93 25.37 31.25
N GLN A 54 -3.89 24.04 31.19
CA GLN A 54 -3.44 23.18 32.28
C GLN A 54 -2.62 22.01 31.69
N ASN A 55 -1.54 21.69 32.40
CA ASN A 55 -0.47 20.77 32.01
C ASN A 55 -0.97 19.33 31.86
N VAL A 56 -0.57 18.66 30.77
CA VAL A 56 -0.79 17.24 30.55
C VAL A 56 0.44 16.48 31.04
N ARG A 57 0.30 15.76 32.16
CA ARG A 57 1.17 14.63 32.53
C ARG A 57 0.57 13.38 31.88
N VAL A 58 1.34 12.72 31.03
CA VAL A 58 0.97 11.44 30.40
C VAL A 58 1.34 10.33 31.38
N SER A 59 0.33 9.61 31.85
CA SER A 59 0.48 8.29 32.46
C SER A 59 -0.33 7.32 31.61
N ASN A 60 0.38 6.44 30.90
CA ASN A 60 -0.18 5.38 30.05
C ASN A 60 -0.66 4.22 30.91
N GLU A 61 -1.93 4.15 31.28
CA GLU A 61 -2.62 2.89 31.65
C GLU A 61 -4.13 3.08 31.45
N VAL A 62 -4.71 2.56 30.36
CA VAL A 62 -6.16 2.34 30.29
C VAL A 62 -6.43 0.99 29.65
N SER A 63 -6.62 0.00 30.52
CA SER A 63 -7.30 -1.26 30.25
C SER A 63 -8.69 -0.99 29.67
N ALA A 64 -8.99 -1.65 28.55
CA ALA A 64 -10.24 -1.48 27.83
C ALA A 64 -11.38 -2.27 28.52
N GLU A 65 -12.20 -1.56 29.28
CA GLU A 65 -13.52 -2.00 29.75
C GLU A 65 -14.45 -0.77 29.74
N ILE A 66 -15.11 -0.47 28.61
CA ILE A 66 -16.24 0.48 28.58
C ILE A 66 -17.38 -0.08 27.72
N SER A 67 -18.52 -0.15 28.39
CA SER A 67 -19.87 -0.51 27.98
C SER A 67 -20.38 0.12 26.69
N ASP A 68 -21.13 -0.71 25.96
CA ASP A 68 -21.90 -0.40 24.75
C ASP A 68 -22.83 0.83 24.88
N ASP A 69 -23.06 1.47 23.73
CA ASP A 69 -24.18 2.38 23.40
C ASP A 69 -23.86 3.89 23.23
N VAL A 70 -22.92 4.22 22.33
CA VAL A 70 -22.96 5.42 21.46
C VAL A 70 -22.34 5.02 20.12
N GLY A 71 -23.09 5.18 19.02
CA GLY A 71 -22.73 4.79 17.64
C GLY A 71 -21.23 4.64 17.38
N SER A 72 -20.75 3.40 17.43
CA SER A 72 -19.33 3.06 17.39
C SER A 72 -18.74 3.49 16.05
N ILE A 73 -17.93 4.54 16.03
CA ILE A 73 -17.00 4.76 14.93
C ILE A 73 -16.15 3.49 14.86
N PRO A 74 -16.08 2.78 13.71
CA PRO A 74 -15.25 1.59 13.61
C PRO A 74 -13.81 2.00 13.87
N VAL A 75 -13.28 1.61 15.04
CA VAL A 75 -11.87 1.83 15.36
C VAL A 75 -11.09 1.01 14.33
N PRO A 76 -10.19 1.63 13.54
CA PRO A 76 -9.43 0.90 12.55
C PRO A 76 -8.58 -0.17 13.24
N GLN A 77 -8.84 -1.44 12.91
CA GLN A 77 -8.02 -2.54 13.36
C GLN A 77 -6.68 -2.48 12.63
N ARG A 78 -5.60 -2.36 13.39
CA ARG A 78 -4.24 -2.47 12.87
C ARG A 78 -3.90 -3.93 12.63
N PHE A 79 -3.34 -4.24 11.47
CA PHE A 79 -2.74 -5.54 11.20
C PHE A 79 -1.22 -5.35 11.16
N SER A 80 -0.50 -6.06 12.01
CA SER A 80 0.96 -5.99 12.13
C SER A 80 1.55 -7.37 11.94
N VAL A 81 2.57 -7.47 11.08
CA VAL A 81 3.33 -8.70 10.86
C VAL A 81 4.80 -8.38 11.09
N GLU A 82 5.46 -9.19 11.91
CA GLU A 82 6.90 -9.12 12.12
C GLU A 82 7.60 -10.15 11.25
N ILE A 83 8.59 -9.69 10.50
CA ILE A 83 9.34 -10.51 9.56
C ILE A 83 10.80 -10.53 10.00
N PRO A 84 11.36 -11.70 10.37
CA PRO A 84 12.77 -11.82 10.72
C PRO A 84 13.64 -11.73 9.46
N VAL A 85 14.60 -10.79 9.45
CA VAL A 85 15.58 -10.59 8.39
C VAL A 85 16.97 -10.61 9.00
N GLY A 86 17.60 -11.79 8.97
CA GLY A 86 18.86 -12.03 9.67
C GLY A 86 18.69 -11.86 11.18
N ASP A 87 19.48 -10.97 11.78
CA ASP A 87 19.42 -10.64 13.21
C ASP A 87 18.45 -9.49 13.53
N ARG A 88 17.70 -9.01 12.53
CA ARG A 88 16.79 -7.86 12.63
C ARG A 88 15.36 -8.29 12.40
N HIS A 89 14.42 -7.46 12.86
CA HIS A 89 12.99 -7.67 12.64
C HIS A 89 12.41 -6.47 11.92
N ILE A 90 11.77 -6.71 10.78
CA ILE A 90 11.03 -5.71 10.03
C ILE A 90 9.56 -5.84 10.42
N LEU A 91 9.00 -4.75 10.93
CA LEU A 91 7.58 -4.65 11.28
C LEU A 91 6.82 -4.06 10.10
N VAL A 92 5.82 -4.78 9.61
CA VAL A 92 4.94 -4.36 8.52
C VAL A 92 3.54 -4.15 9.08
N GLU A 93 3.02 -2.94 9.00
CA GLU A 93 1.71 -2.56 9.51
C GLU A 93 0.78 -2.05 8.40
N THR A 94 -0.50 -2.41 8.47
CA THR A 94 -1.56 -1.90 7.59
C THR A 94 -2.88 -1.65 8.34
N GLY A 95 -3.80 -0.93 7.70
CA GLY A 95 -5.15 -0.67 8.21
C GLY A 95 -5.28 0.57 9.11
N HIS A 96 -4.17 1.09 9.67
CA HIS A 96 -4.20 2.25 10.54
C HIS A 96 -4.19 3.59 9.78
N ILE A 97 -3.27 3.76 8.82
CA ILE A 97 -3.05 4.98 8.05
C ILE A 97 -3.41 4.73 6.58
N GLY A 98 -3.94 5.73 5.87
CA GLY A 98 -4.09 5.63 4.42
C GLY A 98 -5.27 4.81 3.91
N ARG A 99 -6.30 4.60 4.74
CA ARG A 99 -7.46 3.72 4.46
C ARG A 99 -8.28 4.05 3.20
N GLN A 100 -8.09 5.24 2.63
CA GLN A 100 -8.74 5.65 1.39
C GLN A 100 -7.95 5.23 0.15
N ALA A 101 -6.66 4.92 0.29
CA ALA A 101 -5.87 4.34 -0.78
C ALA A 101 -6.32 2.90 -1.03
N SER A 102 -6.08 2.40 -2.25
CA SER A 102 -6.36 1.01 -2.60
C SER A 102 -5.54 0.06 -1.72
N ALA A 103 -4.29 0.43 -1.43
CA ALA A 103 -3.46 -0.22 -0.43
C ALA A 103 -2.59 0.82 0.31
N SER A 104 -2.34 0.57 1.59
CA SER A 104 -1.42 1.37 2.42
C SER A 104 -0.66 0.47 3.38
N VAL A 105 0.65 0.70 3.47
CA VAL A 105 1.55 -0.10 4.30
C VAL A 105 2.57 0.83 4.95
N THR A 106 2.77 0.66 6.24
CA THR A 106 3.86 1.27 6.99
C THR A 106 4.87 0.18 7.32
N VAL A 107 6.13 0.39 6.95
CA VAL A 107 7.22 -0.54 7.27
C VAL A 107 8.19 0.15 8.22
N THR A 108 8.58 -0.56 9.25
CA THR A 108 9.52 -0.10 10.28
C THR A 108 10.65 -1.11 10.40
N ASP A 109 11.88 -0.60 10.28
CA ASP A 109 13.12 -1.34 10.55
C ASP A 109 13.92 -0.54 11.57
N GLY A 110 14.00 -1.04 12.79
CA GLY A 110 14.55 -0.30 13.93
C GLY A 110 13.77 1.00 14.20
N GLU A 111 14.40 2.13 13.89
CA GLU A 111 13.85 3.48 14.05
C GLU A 111 13.54 4.17 12.70
N THR A 112 13.85 3.51 11.59
CA THR A 112 13.53 3.99 10.24
C THR A 112 12.13 3.55 9.85
N ILE A 113 11.28 4.52 9.50
CA ILE A 113 9.87 4.31 9.20
C ILE A 113 9.59 4.83 7.79
N VAL A 114 9.07 3.96 6.93
CA VAL A 114 8.65 4.28 5.57
C VAL A 114 7.17 3.97 5.42
N TYR A 115 6.43 4.91 4.85
CA TYR A 115 5.02 4.76 4.54
C TYR A 115 4.82 4.75 3.02
N SER A 116 4.18 3.70 2.52
CA SER A 116 3.89 3.52 1.11
C SER A 116 2.39 3.37 0.90
N SER A 117 1.88 4.03 -0.14
CA SER A 117 0.47 3.94 -0.55
C SER A 117 0.36 3.74 -2.04
N VAL A 118 -0.62 2.94 -2.43
CA VAL A 118 -0.92 2.61 -3.83
C VAL A 118 -2.37 2.99 -4.10
N CYS A 119 -2.57 3.79 -5.14
CA CYS A 119 -3.88 4.19 -5.63
C CYS A 119 -4.06 3.66 -7.05
N LEU A 120 -5.16 2.96 -7.27
CA LEU A 120 -5.56 2.46 -8.57
C LEU A 120 -6.80 3.19 -9.05
N ALA A 121 -6.83 3.55 -10.33
CA ALA A 121 -8.04 4.06 -10.97
C ALA A 121 -9.05 2.92 -11.24
N ASP A 122 -10.31 3.13 -10.83
CA ASP A 122 -11.39 2.16 -11.07
C ASP A 122 -11.70 1.99 -12.56
N THR A 123 -11.62 3.08 -13.32
CA THR A 123 -11.81 3.09 -14.77
C THR A 123 -10.49 2.90 -15.49
N PRO A 124 -10.38 1.94 -16.43
CA PRO A 124 -9.17 1.82 -17.24
C PRO A 124 -9.01 3.04 -18.15
N SER A 125 -7.76 3.42 -18.38
CA SER A 125 -7.42 4.44 -19.37
C SER A 125 -7.67 3.93 -20.79
N GLU A 126 -7.61 4.83 -21.77
CA GLU A 126 -7.63 4.46 -23.18
C GLU A 126 -6.56 3.39 -23.46
N PRO A 127 -6.88 2.39 -24.31
CA PRO A 127 -5.94 1.32 -24.61
C PRO A 127 -4.66 1.92 -25.20
N SER A 128 -3.57 1.76 -24.48
CA SER A 128 -2.24 2.21 -24.87
C SER A 128 -1.31 1.01 -24.91
N ASP A 129 -0.17 1.12 -25.58
CA ASP A 129 0.85 0.07 -25.53
C ASP A 129 1.68 0.13 -24.23
N PHE A 130 1.39 1.10 -23.35
CA PHE A 130 2.15 1.38 -22.14
C PHE A 130 1.30 1.21 -20.87
N PHE A 131 1.91 0.70 -19.81
CA PHE A 131 1.32 0.63 -18.48
C PHE A 131 1.47 1.98 -17.76
N PRO A 132 0.38 2.73 -17.51
CA PRO A 132 0.42 4.05 -16.87
C PRO A 132 0.73 3.94 -15.37
N LEU A 133 2.00 3.75 -15.05
CA LEU A 133 2.53 3.68 -13.70
C LEU A 133 3.35 4.92 -13.37
N THR A 134 2.97 5.59 -12.29
CA THR A 134 3.71 6.72 -11.70
C THR A 134 4.20 6.34 -10.31
N VAL A 135 5.50 6.47 -10.08
CA VAL A 135 6.14 6.22 -8.78
C VAL A 135 6.76 7.52 -8.27
N ASN A 136 6.38 7.92 -7.07
CA ASN A 136 6.98 9.05 -6.36
C ASN A 136 7.53 8.59 -5.01
N TYR A 137 8.82 8.75 -4.83
CA TYR A 137 9.52 8.60 -3.56
C TYR A 137 9.94 9.98 -3.06
N GLN A 138 9.66 10.29 -1.81
CA GLN A 138 10.04 11.56 -1.18
C GLN A 138 10.54 11.36 0.23
N GLU A 139 11.70 11.96 0.51
CA GLU A 139 12.26 12.01 1.85
C GLU A 139 11.91 13.33 2.50
N ARG A 140 11.18 13.24 3.61
CA ARG A 140 10.84 14.44 4.37
C ARG A 140 12.06 14.85 5.19
N LEU A 141 12.44 16.12 5.15
CA LEU A 141 13.50 16.66 6.00
C LEU A 141 13.15 16.51 7.49
N SER A 142 11.84 16.49 7.81
CA SER A 142 11.35 16.18 9.15
C SER A 142 11.75 14.78 9.64
N ALA A 143 11.96 13.82 8.74
CA ALA A 143 12.37 12.46 9.11
C ALA A 143 13.78 12.43 9.72
N ALA A 144 14.65 13.35 9.30
CA ALA A 144 15.98 13.53 9.89
C ALA A 144 16.01 14.62 10.99
N GLY A 145 14.84 15.13 11.40
CA GLY A 145 14.73 16.22 12.38
C GLY A 145 15.30 17.56 11.88
N ARG A 146 15.42 17.76 10.57
CA ARG A 146 16.01 18.96 9.96
C ARG A 146 14.93 19.83 9.30
N THR A 147 15.16 21.13 9.29
CA THR A 147 14.35 22.08 8.51
C THR A 147 15.06 22.37 7.19
N SER A 148 14.29 22.63 6.12
CA SER A 148 14.86 23.05 4.83
C SER A 148 15.71 24.31 5.01
N GLY A 149 16.98 24.22 4.56
CA GLY A 149 17.93 25.32 4.55
C GLY A 149 17.78 26.28 3.36
N GLY A 150 16.85 26.00 2.43
CA GLY A 150 16.60 26.84 1.26
C GLY A 150 15.69 28.05 1.57
N PHE A 151 15.59 28.96 0.60
CA PHE A 151 14.66 30.11 0.68
C PHE A 151 13.21 29.64 0.90
N PHE A 152 12.81 28.58 0.19
CA PHE A 152 11.56 27.90 0.42
C PHE A 152 11.73 26.85 1.53
N LYS A 153 11.09 27.12 2.68
CA LYS A 153 11.09 26.25 3.87
C LYS A 153 10.17 25.03 3.73
N ARG A 154 10.14 24.40 2.55
CA ARG A 154 9.31 23.23 2.22
C ARG A 154 10.12 22.27 1.35
N GLU A 155 9.74 21.00 1.38
CA GLU A 155 10.25 20.00 0.45
C GLU A 155 9.97 20.47 -0.98
N GLY A 156 10.99 20.43 -1.84
CA GLY A 156 10.96 21.02 -3.16
C GLY A 156 10.73 19.99 -4.28
N ARG A 157 11.42 20.20 -5.40
CA ARG A 157 11.52 19.19 -6.46
C ARG A 157 12.24 17.95 -5.93
N ALA A 158 11.88 16.80 -6.49
CA ALA A 158 12.56 15.55 -6.19
C ALA A 158 14.06 15.68 -6.51
N LYS A 159 14.90 15.23 -5.59
CA LYS A 159 16.35 15.18 -5.74
C LYS A 159 16.75 14.03 -6.67
N ASP A 160 17.94 14.09 -7.25
CA ASP A 160 18.44 13.03 -8.14
C ASP A 160 18.42 11.66 -7.46
N HIS A 161 18.80 11.61 -6.18
CA HIS A 161 18.72 10.41 -5.34
C HIS A 161 17.28 9.86 -5.25
N GLU A 162 16.28 10.73 -5.03
CA GLU A 162 14.87 10.29 -4.91
C GLU A 162 14.36 9.78 -6.26
N VAL A 163 14.76 10.43 -7.36
CA VAL A 163 14.44 9.99 -8.73
C VAL A 163 15.07 8.63 -9.04
N LEU A 164 16.27 8.35 -8.54
CA LEU A 164 16.90 7.03 -8.68
C LEU A 164 16.11 5.95 -7.94
N ILE A 165 15.62 6.24 -6.73
CA ILE A 165 14.80 5.30 -5.96
C ILE A 165 13.45 5.08 -6.62
N CYS A 166 12.80 6.12 -7.16
CA CYS A 166 11.59 5.94 -7.97
C CYS A 166 11.80 4.93 -9.10
N ARG A 167 12.93 5.03 -9.82
CA ARG A 167 13.28 4.10 -10.89
C ARG A 167 13.61 2.70 -10.37
N LEU A 168 14.21 2.61 -9.19
CA LEU A 168 14.54 1.35 -8.54
C LEU A 168 13.26 0.57 -8.19
N ILE A 169 12.22 1.24 -7.73
CA ILE A 169 10.90 0.67 -7.46
C ILE A 169 10.16 0.32 -8.76
N ASP A 170 10.20 1.20 -9.76
CA ASP A 170 9.42 1.05 -11.00
C ASP A 170 9.89 -0.14 -11.86
N ARG A 171 11.21 -0.32 -12.00
CA ARG A 171 11.82 -1.37 -12.84
C ARG A 171 11.36 -2.81 -12.52
N PRO A 172 11.33 -3.27 -11.26
CA PRO A 172 10.87 -4.62 -10.93
C PRO A 172 9.35 -4.77 -11.03
N LEU A 173 8.57 -3.69 -10.84
CA LEU A 173 7.10 -3.77 -10.85
C LEU A 173 6.53 -3.89 -12.27
N ARG A 174 7.06 -3.13 -13.23
CA ARG A 174 6.57 -3.16 -14.63
C ARG A 174 6.44 -4.56 -15.25
N PRO A 175 7.43 -5.47 -15.13
CA PRO A 175 7.32 -6.81 -15.71
C PRO A 175 6.34 -7.73 -14.96
N THR A 176 6.00 -7.43 -13.70
CA THR A 176 5.11 -8.28 -12.89
C THR A 176 3.63 -8.07 -13.21
N MET A 177 3.27 -6.97 -13.87
CA MET A 177 1.88 -6.63 -14.17
C MET A 177 1.32 -7.51 -15.32
N PRO A 178 0.08 -8.01 -15.23
CA PRO A 178 -0.53 -8.77 -16.32
C PRO A 178 -0.66 -7.95 -17.61
N LYS A 179 -0.54 -8.62 -18.75
CA LYS A 179 -0.68 -8.00 -20.06
C LYS A 179 -2.10 -7.46 -20.25
N GLY A 180 -2.21 -6.24 -20.77
CA GLY A 180 -3.50 -5.58 -21.00
C GLY A 180 -4.07 -4.86 -19.77
N PHE A 181 -3.28 -4.64 -18.73
CA PHE A 181 -3.67 -3.85 -17.56
C PHE A 181 -3.43 -2.36 -17.82
N TYR A 182 -4.51 -1.59 -17.99
CA TYR A 182 -4.48 -0.16 -18.34
C TYR A 182 -5.03 0.76 -17.26
N HIS A 183 -5.09 0.28 -16.02
CA HIS A 183 -5.50 1.11 -14.90
C HIS A 183 -4.34 2.02 -14.48
N GLU A 184 -4.62 3.32 -14.40
CA GLU A 184 -3.66 4.28 -13.87
C GLU A 184 -3.32 3.90 -12.43
N THR A 185 -2.04 3.65 -12.20
CA THR A 185 -1.53 3.23 -10.89
C THR A 185 -0.54 4.28 -10.40
N GLN A 186 -0.82 4.82 -9.22
CA GLN A 186 0.06 5.76 -8.55
C GLN A 186 0.60 5.16 -7.26
N ILE A 187 1.92 5.19 -7.13
CA ILE A 187 2.63 4.75 -5.94
C ILE A 187 3.29 5.97 -5.31
N LEU A 188 2.99 6.20 -4.02
CA LEU A 188 3.60 7.25 -3.21
C LEU A 188 4.32 6.60 -2.04
N SER A 189 5.62 6.85 -1.91
CA SER A 189 6.44 6.39 -0.79
C SER A 189 7.07 7.58 -0.07
N TRP A 190 6.86 7.65 1.24
CA TRP A 190 7.32 8.72 2.11
C TRP A 190 8.16 8.18 3.26
N VAL A 191 9.33 8.78 3.47
CA VAL A 191 10.13 8.49 4.66
C VAL A 191 9.64 9.37 5.81
N PHE A 192 9.20 8.74 6.90
CA PHE A 192 8.70 9.42 8.10
C PHE A 192 9.75 9.57 9.17
N SER A 193 10.65 8.60 9.31
CA SER A 193 11.74 8.60 10.27
C SER A 193 12.97 7.99 9.64
N TYR A 194 14.15 8.55 9.92
CA TYR A 194 15.43 8.01 9.46
C TYR A 194 16.46 8.04 10.58
N ASP A 195 17.03 6.87 10.88
CA ASP A 195 17.98 6.68 11.98
C ASP A 195 19.45 6.82 11.60
N GLY A 196 19.77 6.95 10.31
CA GLY A 196 21.15 7.08 9.82
C GLY A 196 21.91 5.77 9.68
N ILE A 197 21.31 4.64 10.06
CA ILE A 197 21.94 3.31 10.05
C ILE A 197 21.26 2.42 9.00
N HIS A 198 19.93 2.46 8.92
CA HIS A 198 19.12 1.63 8.02
C HIS A 198 18.74 2.42 6.76
N SER A 199 19.11 1.90 5.59
CA SER A 199 18.82 2.57 4.32
C SER A 199 17.32 2.49 3.98
N PRO A 200 16.64 3.63 3.75
CA PRO A 200 15.20 3.65 3.46
C PRO A 200 14.89 3.11 2.06
N ASP A 201 15.85 3.11 1.14
CA ASP A 201 15.69 2.67 -0.25
C ASP A 201 15.16 1.24 -0.36
N CYS A 202 15.75 0.31 0.42
CA CYS A 202 15.34 -1.09 0.41
C CYS A 202 13.96 -1.27 1.06
N LEU A 203 13.69 -0.49 2.11
CA LEU A 203 12.40 -0.47 2.81
C LEU A 203 11.29 0.17 1.98
N ALA A 204 11.61 0.98 0.98
CA ALA A 204 10.62 1.56 0.08
C ALA A 204 10.16 0.58 -1.01
N VAL A 205 10.96 -0.45 -1.31
CA VAL A 205 10.65 -1.44 -2.35
C VAL A 205 9.81 -2.59 -1.80
N SER A 206 10.15 -3.08 -0.60
CA SER A 206 9.48 -4.24 0.02
C SER A 206 7.97 -4.11 0.22
N PRO A 207 7.37 -2.96 0.62
CA PRO A 207 5.96 -2.87 0.95
C PRO A 207 5.06 -2.96 -0.28
N ILE A 208 5.61 -2.71 -1.47
CA ILE A 208 4.84 -2.65 -2.72
C ILE A 208 4.69 -4.04 -3.34
N GLN A 209 5.59 -4.96 -3.00
CA GLN A 209 5.62 -6.30 -3.57
C GLN A 209 4.94 -7.36 -2.69
N MET A 210 4.60 -7.02 -1.44
CA MET A 210 3.88 -7.87 -0.48
C MET A 210 2.37 -7.72 -0.63
#